data_AF-A0AAE1IMM1-F1
#
_entry.id   AF-A0AAE1IMM1-F1
#
_cell.length_a   1.000
_cell.length_b   1.000
_cell.length_c   1.000
_cell.angle_alpha   90.00
_cell.angle_beta   90.00
_cell.angle_gamma   90.00
#
_symmetry.space_group_name_H-M   'P 1'
#
loop_
_entity.id
_entity.type
_entity.pdbx_description
1 polymer ?
#
loop_
_entity_poly.entity_id
_entity_poly.type
_entity_poly.pdbx_seq_one_letter_code
_entity_poly.pdbx_strand_id
1 'polypeptide(L)'
;MYEAQHFMDLQENSNFGDPNSWLSADENSAFTQPQTQFSLANSATASGTNGSLDRVLFNDLVEIVPLVQSLIDRKASSSFTRRGSMIYTKTPSRETLSKRIVDSKGRNVAQSIPTRKKKDHQEKEQGINNLDTDSLPFSSRALTSEKEREELVILKEQVEDLQRKLLEKDELLKSAEDSRIQVNDLTTKLDELMRQASEKDSLLKSAQHQLSDTKIKLADKQAALEKTQWEATTSNKKAEKLQEELDSMQGDISSFMLLLEGLTKYDAVEYTDDYDFKPYEFSHAPSIDDLDEMEMQKMEEARKAYIAVVGVAKDKQDDESLAAASNARLHLQSFVFKSKNFSL
;
A
#
# COMPACT_ATOMS: atom_id res chain seq x y z
N MET A 1 -2.25 -30.32 40.51
CA MET A 1 -0.82 -29.97 40.63
C MET A 1 -0.60 -28.72 39.80
N TYR A 2 -0.29 -27.62 40.48
CA TYR A 2 -0.10 -26.28 39.93
C TYR A 2 1.28 -26.17 39.29
N GLU A 3 1.41 -25.38 38.20
CA GLU A 3 2.38 -24.30 38.15
C GLU A 3 1.99 -23.27 37.08
N ALA A 4 1.72 -22.05 37.54
CA ALA A 4 1.55 -20.84 36.72
C ALA A 4 2.82 -20.01 36.92
N GLN A 5 3.52 -19.67 35.84
CA GLN A 5 4.74 -18.87 35.92
C GLN A 5 4.40 -17.39 36.08
N HIS A 6 4.50 -16.96 37.33
CA HIS A 6 5.02 -15.68 37.84
C HIS A 6 5.01 -14.45 36.93
N PHE A 7 3.96 -13.67 37.17
CA PHE A 7 3.91 -12.21 37.18
C PHE A 7 5.11 -11.64 37.97
N MET A 8 5.93 -10.78 37.36
CA MET A 8 6.84 -9.89 38.10
C MET A 8 6.18 -8.52 38.20
N ASP A 9 5.61 -8.27 39.38
CA ASP A 9 5.32 -6.93 39.88
C ASP A 9 6.65 -6.23 40.21
N LEU A 10 6.85 -5.03 39.67
CA LEU A 10 7.90 -4.11 40.07
C LEU A 10 7.33 -2.70 39.98
N GLN A 11 6.59 -2.33 41.02
CA GLN A 11 6.20 -0.96 41.31
C GLN A 11 6.70 -0.62 42.73
N GLU A 12 7.70 0.24 42.84
CA GLU A 12 7.64 1.49 43.65
C GLU A 12 8.99 2.22 43.79
N ASN A 13 8.85 3.55 43.80
CA ASN A 13 9.79 4.64 44.12
C ASN A 13 10.76 5.11 43.02
N SER A 14 10.86 6.40 42.70
CA SER A 14 10.21 7.61 43.24
C SER A 14 10.59 8.82 42.38
N ASN A 15 9.63 9.72 42.18
CA ASN A 15 9.77 11.18 41.97
C ASN A 15 10.86 11.70 41.01
N PHE A 16 10.45 12.03 39.79
CA PHE A 16 10.88 13.28 39.16
C PHE A 16 9.74 13.82 38.28
N GLY A 17 9.15 14.94 38.69
CA GLY A 17 8.02 15.55 38.02
C GLY A 17 8.45 16.35 36.78
N ASP A 18 7.68 16.20 35.71
CA ASP A 18 7.61 17.15 34.61
C ASP A 18 6.13 17.55 34.43
N PRO A 19 5.74 18.82 34.64
CA PRO A 19 4.34 19.25 34.61
C PRO A 19 3.73 19.40 33.19
N ASN A 20 4.39 18.95 32.12
CA ASN A 20 3.92 19.16 30.74
C ASN A 20 3.67 17.88 29.91
N SER A 21 3.28 16.78 30.56
CA SER A 21 2.91 15.55 29.86
C SER A 21 1.41 15.50 29.54
N TRP A 22 1.07 15.63 28.26
CA TRP A 22 -0.29 15.64 27.70
C TRP A 22 -1.05 14.30 27.78
N LEU A 23 -0.60 13.35 28.61
CA LEU A 23 -1.10 11.97 28.60
C LEU A 23 -1.73 11.48 29.91
N SER A 24 -1.99 12.39 30.87
CA SER A 24 -2.79 12.06 32.06
C SER A 24 -4.00 12.97 32.16
N ALA A 25 -5.08 12.56 31.50
CA ALA A 25 -6.42 12.96 31.86
C ALA A 25 -7.20 11.68 32.19
N ASP A 26 -7.62 11.60 33.45
CA ASP A 26 -8.32 10.48 34.05
C ASP A 26 -9.58 10.05 33.28
N GLU A 27 -9.75 8.74 33.24
CA GLU A 27 -11.03 8.08 33.03
C GLU A 27 -11.95 8.40 34.21
N ASN A 28 -12.97 9.24 33.99
CA ASN A 28 -14.28 9.12 34.62
C ASN A 28 -15.27 10.15 34.06
N SER A 29 -15.86 9.85 32.92
CA SER A 29 -17.28 10.14 32.70
C SER A 29 -17.80 9.26 31.55
N ALA A 30 -18.76 8.41 31.89
CA ALA A 30 -19.50 7.61 30.94
C ALA A 30 -20.27 8.53 29.98
N PHE A 31 -20.08 8.35 28.67
CA PHE A 31 -21.15 8.59 27.69
C PHE A 31 -20.86 7.83 26.39
N THR A 32 -21.83 7.00 26.02
CA THR A 32 -22.04 6.29 24.75
C THR A 32 -21.48 6.99 23.50
N GLN A 33 -20.67 6.27 22.71
CA GLN A 33 -20.40 6.59 21.31
C GLN A 33 -21.63 6.25 20.45
N PRO A 34 -22.19 7.19 19.66
CA PRO A 34 -22.90 6.86 18.44
C PRO A 34 -21.93 6.87 17.26
N GLN A 35 -22.06 5.85 16.41
CA GLN A 35 -21.46 5.76 15.09
C GLN A 35 -21.52 7.10 14.33
N THR A 36 -20.40 7.53 13.75
CA THR A 36 -20.38 8.58 12.73
C THR A 36 -20.09 7.94 11.38
N GLN A 37 -21.17 7.56 10.70
CA GLN A 37 -21.20 7.46 9.25
C GLN A 37 -21.21 8.88 8.67
N PHE A 38 -20.25 9.21 7.80
CA PHE A 38 -20.30 10.43 7.02
C PHE A 38 -21.30 10.25 5.86
N SER A 39 -22.50 10.78 6.04
CA SER A 39 -23.45 10.99 4.94
C SER A 39 -23.53 12.48 4.63
N LEU A 40 -23.17 12.84 3.40
CA LEU A 40 -23.46 14.15 2.83
C LEU A 40 -24.99 14.33 2.74
N ALA A 41 -25.52 15.33 3.43
CA ALA A 41 -26.84 15.87 3.12
C ALA A 41 -26.86 17.38 3.41
N ASN A 42 -27.07 18.16 2.34
CA ASN A 42 -27.54 19.54 2.41
C ASN A 42 -28.95 19.55 3.01
N SER A 43 -29.19 20.36 4.03
CA SER A 43 -30.42 21.16 4.17
C SER A 43 -30.26 22.19 5.29
N ALA A 44 -30.54 23.44 4.93
CA ALA A 44 -30.57 24.57 5.83
C ALA A 44 -31.90 24.62 6.58
N THR A 45 -31.87 24.82 7.90
CA THR A 45 -32.89 25.57 8.64
C THR A 45 -32.24 26.19 9.89
N ALA A 46 -32.34 27.50 9.99
CA ALA A 46 -31.88 28.28 11.14
C ALA A 46 -32.91 28.21 12.28
N SER A 47 -32.47 27.87 13.49
CA SER A 47 -32.99 28.46 14.72
C SER A 47 -32.02 28.23 15.88
N GLY A 48 -31.82 29.28 16.67
CA GLY A 48 -30.61 29.52 17.47
C GLY A 48 -30.35 28.53 18.60
N THR A 49 -29.08 28.13 18.70
CA THR A 49 -28.38 27.92 19.97
C THR A 49 -27.05 28.64 19.87
N ASN A 50 -26.81 29.57 20.77
CA ASN A 50 -25.55 30.29 20.85
C ASN A 50 -24.43 29.33 21.28
N GLY A 51 -23.36 29.28 20.47
CA GLY A 51 -21.99 29.17 20.97
C GLY A 51 -21.49 27.79 21.35
N SER A 52 -20.90 27.11 20.38
CA SER A 52 -19.53 26.60 20.53
C SER A 52 -18.97 26.27 19.15
N LEU A 53 -18.84 27.29 18.28
CA LEU A 53 -17.86 27.17 17.19
C LEU A 53 -16.53 27.01 17.90
N ASP A 54 -15.90 25.85 17.71
CA ASP A 54 -14.59 25.57 18.26
C ASP A 54 -13.67 26.73 17.89
N ARG A 55 -13.23 27.47 18.92
CA ARG A 55 -12.38 28.65 18.75
C ARG A 55 -11.07 28.28 18.08
N VAL A 56 -10.62 27.04 18.26
CA VAL A 56 -9.44 26.50 17.59
C VAL A 56 -9.72 26.39 16.09
N LEU A 57 -10.80 25.70 15.71
CA LEU A 57 -11.21 25.60 14.31
C LEU A 57 -11.44 26.98 13.66
N PHE A 58 -12.05 27.94 14.37
CA PHE A 58 -12.24 29.30 13.86
C PHE A 58 -10.90 30.03 13.65
N ASN A 59 -9.97 29.93 14.61
CA ASN A 59 -8.64 30.52 14.50
C ASN A 59 -7.85 29.88 13.35
N ASP A 60 -7.90 28.55 13.22
CA ASP A 60 -7.25 27.81 12.12
C ASP A 60 -7.80 28.26 10.76
N LEU A 61 -9.13 28.40 10.63
CA LEU A 61 -9.75 28.90 9.40
C LEU A 61 -9.36 30.35 9.10
N VAL A 62 -9.22 31.19 10.10
CA VAL A 62 -8.80 32.60 9.92
C VAL A 62 -7.31 32.67 9.54
N GLU A 63 -6.46 31.82 10.10
CA GLU A 63 -5.01 31.79 9.85
C GLU A 63 -4.68 31.30 8.44
N ILE A 64 -5.45 30.36 7.87
CA ILE A 64 -5.23 29.86 6.51
C ILE A 64 -5.65 30.83 5.41
N VAL A 65 -6.54 31.81 5.68
CA VAL A 65 -7.07 32.72 4.65
C VAL A 65 -5.99 33.56 3.97
N PRO A 66 -5.06 34.24 4.69
CA PRO A 66 -3.94 34.95 4.08
C PRO A 66 -2.99 34.03 3.28
N LEU A 67 -2.82 32.78 3.72
CA LEU A 67 -1.96 31.79 3.05
C LEU A 67 -2.59 31.34 1.73
N VAL A 68 -3.89 31.05 1.73
CA VAL A 68 -4.67 30.71 0.54
C VAL A 68 -4.69 31.88 -0.43
N GLN A 69 -4.89 33.12 0.07
CA GLN A 69 -4.84 34.33 -0.76
C GLN A 69 -3.45 34.50 -1.40
N SER A 70 -2.37 34.31 -0.64
CA SER A 70 -0.99 34.35 -1.16
C SER A 70 -0.73 33.27 -2.20
N LEU A 71 -1.36 32.10 -2.08
CA LEU A 71 -1.23 31.01 -3.05
C LEU A 71 -1.97 31.33 -4.36
N ILE A 72 -3.15 31.93 -4.26
CA ILE A 72 -3.96 32.37 -5.40
C ILE A 72 -3.24 33.51 -6.13
N ASP A 73 -2.69 34.48 -5.40
CA ASP A 73 -1.96 35.61 -5.98
C ASP A 73 -0.65 35.17 -6.67
N ARG A 74 -0.02 34.07 -6.21
CA ARG A 74 1.15 33.45 -6.86
C ARG A 74 0.81 32.65 -8.11
N LYS A 75 -0.45 32.25 -8.31
CA LYS A 75 -0.86 31.41 -9.46
C LYS A 75 -0.88 32.18 -10.79
N ALA A 76 -0.78 33.51 -10.76
CA ALA A 76 -0.72 34.34 -11.97
C ALA A 76 0.71 34.56 -12.50
N SER A 77 1.77 34.33 -11.71
CA SER A 77 3.17 34.41 -12.19
C SER A 77 3.63 33.07 -12.75
N SER A 78 2.97 32.62 -13.83
CA SER A 78 3.42 31.50 -14.64
C SER A 78 4.82 31.79 -15.20
N SER A 79 5.83 31.30 -14.50
CA SER A 79 7.25 31.42 -14.88
C SER A 79 7.64 30.40 -15.95
N PHE A 80 6.67 29.63 -16.47
CA PHE A 80 6.88 28.58 -17.46
C PHE A 80 6.79 29.14 -18.89
N THR A 81 7.65 30.08 -19.22
CA THR A 81 8.04 30.33 -20.62
C THR A 81 9.56 30.26 -20.77
N ARG A 82 10.21 29.38 -19.99
CA ARG A 82 11.61 29.02 -20.25
C ARG A 82 11.66 28.08 -21.44
N ARG A 83 11.64 28.65 -22.64
CA ARG A 83 11.95 27.96 -23.90
C ARG A 83 13.44 27.56 -23.83
N GLY A 84 13.73 26.40 -23.23
CA GLY A 84 15.08 25.85 -23.22
C GLY A 84 15.49 25.49 -24.64
N SER A 85 16.55 26.12 -25.16
CA SER A 85 17.18 25.67 -26.40
C SER A 85 17.96 24.40 -26.12
N MET A 86 17.49 23.29 -26.69
CA MET A 86 18.18 22.01 -26.60
C MET A 86 19.26 21.96 -27.67
N ILE A 87 20.53 22.06 -27.27
CA ILE A 87 21.66 21.85 -28.17
C ILE A 87 21.94 20.33 -28.19
N TYR A 88 21.56 19.67 -29.29
CA TYR A 88 21.93 18.28 -29.53
C TYR A 88 23.45 18.19 -29.73
N THR A 89 24.14 17.58 -28.76
CA THR A 89 25.50 17.07 -28.99
C THR A 89 25.40 15.66 -29.57
N LYS A 90 26.31 15.30 -30.49
CA LYS A 90 26.35 13.96 -31.06
C LYS A 90 26.70 12.94 -29.98
N THR A 91 25.97 11.84 -29.93
CA THR A 91 26.24 10.70 -29.04
C THR A 91 27.65 10.15 -29.29
N PRO A 92 28.49 9.96 -28.27
CA PRO A 92 29.81 9.37 -28.45
C PRO A 92 29.68 7.93 -28.95
N SER A 93 30.43 7.56 -29.98
CA SER A 93 30.38 6.22 -30.57
C SER A 93 30.84 5.16 -29.56
N ARG A 94 30.14 4.02 -29.55
CA ARG A 94 30.40 2.85 -28.68
C ARG A 94 31.75 2.16 -28.93
N GLU A 95 32.57 2.64 -29.85
CA GLU A 95 33.84 2.01 -30.25
C GLU A 95 34.99 2.30 -29.29
N THR A 96 34.84 3.23 -28.34
CA THR A 96 35.91 3.60 -27.39
C THR A 96 35.98 2.75 -26.12
N LEU A 97 35.00 1.86 -25.89
CA LEU A 97 34.96 0.98 -24.71
C LEU A 97 35.53 -0.42 -24.94
N SER A 98 35.72 -0.86 -26.19
CA SER A 98 36.17 -2.23 -26.50
C SER A 98 37.68 -2.38 -26.74
N LYS A 99 38.47 -1.30 -26.67
CA LYS A 99 39.92 -1.33 -26.95
C LYS A 99 40.85 -1.05 -25.75
N ARG A 100 40.32 -1.04 -24.52
CA ARG A 100 41.12 -0.78 -23.29
C ARG A 100 41.38 -1.99 -22.39
N ILE A 101 41.29 -3.22 -22.92
CA ILE A 101 41.67 -4.43 -22.17
C ILE A 101 42.96 -5.08 -22.71
N VAL A 102 43.43 -4.69 -23.90
CA VAL A 102 44.71 -5.14 -24.45
C VAL A 102 45.42 -3.92 -25.02
N ASP A 103 46.23 -3.26 -24.19
CA ASP A 103 47.58 -2.83 -24.54
C ASP A 103 48.16 -1.95 -23.43
N SER A 104 49.25 -2.47 -22.88
CA SER A 104 50.10 -1.89 -21.86
C SER A 104 50.85 -0.64 -22.33
N LYS A 105 51.08 0.30 -21.40
CA LYS A 105 52.27 1.16 -21.30
C LYS A 105 52.42 2.31 -22.32
N GLY A 106 52.15 3.54 -21.85
CA GLY A 106 52.56 4.78 -22.53
C GLY A 106 51.87 6.01 -21.92
N ARG A 107 52.51 6.69 -20.96
CA ARG A 107 53.17 7.99 -21.14
C ARG A 107 52.19 9.17 -21.33
N ASN A 108 52.05 9.94 -20.24
CA ASN A 108 51.69 11.36 -20.12
C ASN A 108 51.39 12.11 -21.44
N VAL A 109 50.18 12.64 -21.57
CA VAL A 109 49.89 13.80 -22.43
C VAL A 109 49.00 14.77 -21.67
N ALA A 110 49.66 15.81 -21.16
CA ALA A 110 49.04 17.02 -20.63
C ALA A 110 48.15 17.67 -21.70
N GLN A 111 46.97 18.12 -21.30
CA GLN A 111 46.10 18.93 -22.15
C GLN A 111 46.77 20.28 -22.44
N SER A 112 46.93 20.55 -23.73
CA SER A 112 47.58 21.73 -24.30
C SER A 112 46.76 23.01 -24.08
N ILE A 113 47.39 24.03 -23.51
CA ILE A 113 46.93 25.42 -23.49
C ILE A 113 47.44 26.09 -24.80
N PRO A 114 46.59 26.75 -25.60
CA PRO A 114 47.06 27.44 -26.80
C PRO A 114 47.62 28.82 -26.44
N THR A 115 48.95 28.91 -26.37
CA THR A 115 49.69 30.18 -26.44
C THR A 115 49.92 30.57 -27.89
N ARG A 116 49.56 31.80 -28.29
CA ARG A 116 50.32 32.75 -29.13
C ARG A 116 49.39 33.75 -29.84
N LYS A 117 49.61 35.04 -29.61
CA LYS A 117 49.96 36.07 -30.62
C LYS A 117 50.49 37.34 -29.95
N LYS A 118 51.81 37.53 -29.96
CA LYS A 118 52.48 38.84 -30.02
C LYS A 118 53.75 38.65 -30.86
N LYS A 119 53.70 39.15 -32.08
CA LYS A 119 54.83 39.38 -32.98
C LYS A 119 54.46 40.67 -33.71
N ASP A 120 55.25 41.71 -33.47
CA ASP A 120 55.68 42.71 -34.45
C ASP A 120 56.51 43.78 -33.72
N HIS A 121 57.83 43.61 -33.78
CA HIS A 121 58.80 44.67 -33.56
C HIS A 121 59.62 44.72 -34.85
N GLN A 122 59.29 45.71 -35.70
CA GLN A 122 59.95 45.95 -36.97
C GLN A 122 60.94 47.10 -36.80
N GLU A 123 62.11 46.86 -37.35
CA GLU A 123 63.31 47.68 -37.39
C GLU A 123 63.07 49.11 -37.87
N LYS A 124 63.83 50.04 -37.27
CA LYS A 124 64.42 51.17 -38.01
C LYS A 124 65.85 51.37 -37.55
N GLU A 125 66.77 50.87 -38.37
CA GLU A 125 68.14 51.36 -38.44
C GLU A 125 68.14 52.78 -39.03
N GLN A 126 68.86 53.69 -38.39
CA GLN A 126 69.47 54.84 -39.05
C GLN A 126 70.64 55.32 -38.18
N GLY A 127 71.83 54.83 -38.48
CA GLY A 127 73.07 55.43 -38.02
C GLY A 127 73.60 56.38 -39.08
N ILE A 128 74.11 57.54 -38.68
CA ILE A 128 75.22 58.27 -39.34
C ILE A 128 75.94 59.14 -38.27
N ASN A 129 77.18 58.73 -37.99
CA ASN A 129 78.43 59.49 -37.72
C ASN A 129 78.73 60.20 -36.38
N ASN A 130 79.70 59.58 -35.67
CA ASN A 130 81.00 60.10 -35.22
C ASN A 130 81.12 61.55 -34.70
N LEU A 131 81.53 61.70 -33.44
CA LEU A 131 82.68 62.53 -33.10
C LEU A 131 83.37 62.03 -31.81
N ASP A 132 84.62 61.64 -32.02
CA ASP A 132 85.66 61.30 -31.05
C ASP A 132 86.15 62.59 -30.37
N THR A 133 86.19 62.65 -29.04
CA THR A 133 86.97 63.65 -28.27
C THR A 133 87.18 63.12 -26.86
N ASP A 134 88.30 62.41 -26.68
CA ASP A 134 89.00 62.29 -25.40
C ASP A 134 89.20 63.67 -24.75
N SER A 135 88.68 63.87 -23.55
CA SER A 135 89.29 64.64 -22.45
C SER A 135 88.28 64.88 -21.34
N LEU A 136 88.57 64.32 -20.15
CA LEU A 136 88.41 64.89 -18.79
C LEU A 136 88.11 63.77 -17.77
N PRO A 137 89.07 63.38 -16.91
CA PRO A 137 88.76 62.64 -15.68
C PRO A 137 88.43 63.64 -14.57
N PHE A 138 87.58 63.21 -13.63
CA PHE A 138 87.08 63.93 -12.44
C PHE A 138 85.86 64.84 -12.64
N SER A 139 84.70 64.29 -12.21
CA SER A 139 83.57 64.97 -11.54
C SER A 139 82.16 64.51 -11.98
N SER A 140 81.98 63.25 -12.39
CA SER A 140 80.65 62.61 -12.57
C SER A 140 80.34 61.49 -11.57
N ARG A 141 81.30 61.14 -10.68
CA ARG A 141 81.15 60.02 -9.72
C ARG A 141 80.30 60.35 -8.50
N ALA A 142 80.22 61.63 -8.11
CA ALA A 142 79.43 62.05 -6.95
C ALA A 142 77.92 62.03 -7.23
N LEU A 143 77.48 62.55 -8.39
CA LEU A 143 76.07 62.58 -8.79
C LEU A 143 75.51 61.21 -9.21
N THR A 144 76.36 60.33 -9.77
CA THR A 144 75.99 58.94 -10.07
C THR A 144 75.84 58.12 -8.79
N SER A 145 76.72 58.30 -7.80
CA SER A 145 76.58 57.63 -6.50
C SER A 145 75.34 58.06 -5.70
N GLU A 146 74.92 59.31 -5.83
CA GLU A 146 73.70 59.82 -5.20
C GLU A 146 72.44 59.28 -5.88
N LYS A 147 72.43 59.19 -7.21
CA LYS A 147 71.34 58.54 -7.95
C LYS A 147 71.27 57.04 -7.66
N GLU A 148 72.40 56.35 -7.64
CA GLU A 148 72.48 54.92 -7.31
C GLU A 148 71.99 54.62 -5.89
N ARG A 149 72.27 55.51 -4.91
CA ARG A 149 71.77 55.32 -3.53
C ARG A 149 70.25 55.47 -3.46
N GLU A 150 69.66 56.38 -4.23
CA GLU A 150 68.21 56.59 -4.29
C GLU A 150 67.51 55.40 -4.97
N GLU A 151 68.10 54.88 -6.06
CA GLU A 151 67.65 53.65 -6.72
C GLU A 151 67.72 52.44 -5.78
N LEU A 152 68.76 52.33 -4.95
CA LEU A 152 68.86 51.30 -3.92
C LEU A 152 67.78 51.43 -2.84
N VAL A 153 67.40 52.66 -2.46
CA VAL A 153 66.29 52.90 -1.52
C VAL A 153 64.96 52.49 -2.14
N ILE A 154 64.70 52.84 -3.40
CA ILE A 154 63.49 52.46 -4.13
C ILE A 154 63.40 50.94 -4.28
N LEU A 155 64.51 50.27 -4.63
CA LEU A 155 64.58 48.82 -4.73
C LEU A 155 64.32 48.15 -3.38
N LYS A 156 64.87 48.70 -2.30
CA LYS A 156 64.64 48.21 -0.95
C LYS A 156 63.17 48.32 -0.55
N GLU A 157 62.55 49.47 -0.80
CA GLU A 157 61.11 49.67 -0.58
C GLU A 157 60.26 48.69 -1.39
N GLN A 158 60.59 48.46 -2.67
CA GLN A 158 59.91 47.45 -3.49
C GLN A 158 60.04 46.03 -2.93
N VAL A 159 61.22 45.66 -2.42
CA VAL A 159 61.42 44.36 -1.77
C VAL A 159 60.59 44.24 -0.50
N GLU A 160 60.54 45.29 0.33
CA GLU A 160 59.71 45.35 1.54
C GLU A 160 58.21 45.23 1.21
N ASP A 161 57.75 45.90 0.15
CA ASP A 161 56.36 45.81 -0.34
C ASP A 161 56.01 44.44 -0.91
N LEU A 162 56.93 43.82 -1.67
CA LEU A 162 56.75 42.47 -2.19
C LEU A 162 56.71 41.45 -1.06
N GLN A 163 57.55 41.61 -0.04
CA GLN A 163 57.55 40.77 1.15
C GLN A 163 56.24 40.90 1.92
N ARG A 164 55.69 42.12 2.07
CA ARG A 164 54.38 42.34 2.69
C ARG A 164 53.25 41.68 1.91
N LYS A 165 53.23 41.83 0.59
CA LYS A 165 52.25 41.16 -0.30
C LYS A 165 52.35 39.65 -0.26
N LEU A 166 53.54 39.10 -0.09
CA LEU A 166 53.74 37.66 0.06
C LEU A 166 53.11 37.17 1.37
N LEU A 167 53.35 37.85 2.48
CA LEU A 167 52.75 37.51 3.78
C LEU A 167 51.22 37.58 3.75
N GLU A 168 50.64 38.61 3.14
CA GLU A 168 49.19 38.72 2.97
C GLU A 168 48.62 37.55 2.14
N LYS A 169 49.31 37.17 1.05
CA LYS A 169 48.90 36.00 0.25
C LYS A 169 49.02 34.69 1.01
N ASP A 170 50.06 34.52 1.82
CA ASP A 170 50.24 33.32 2.65
C ASP A 170 49.13 33.20 3.71
N GLU A 171 48.72 34.31 4.32
CA GLU A 171 47.58 34.36 5.25
C GLU A 171 46.23 34.07 4.57
N LEU A 172 46.01 34.61 3.36
CA LEU A 172 44.84 34.28 2.55
C LEU A 172 44.82 32.80 2.15
N LEU A 173 45.98 32.24 1.80
CA LEU A 173 46.11 30.83 1.47
C LEU A 173 45.79 29.94 2.67
N LYS A 174 46.26 30.32 3.86
CA LYS A 174 45.89 29.64 5.11
C LYS A 174 44.38 29.72 5.39
N SER A 175 43.78 30.89 5.22
CA SER A 175 42.33 31.09 5.39
C SER A 175 41.50 30.28 4.39
N ALA A 176 41.96 30.17 3.15
CA ALA A 176 41.33 29.35 2.12
C ALA A 176 41.43 27.86 2.44
N GLU A 177 42.56 27.41 2.99
CA GLU A 177 42.75 26.03 3.44
C GLU A 177 41.84 25.69 4.64
N ASP A 178 41.76 26.57 5.64
CA ASP A 178 40.85 26.39 6.78
C ASP A 178 39.39 26.34 6.33
N SER A 179 39.00 27.21 5.39
CA SER A 179 37.67 27.18 4.78
C SER A 179 37.41 25.88 4.00
N ARG A 180 38.42 25.37 3.27
CA ARG A 180 38.34 24.08 2.57
C ARG A 180 38.09 22.92 3.53
N ILE A 181 38.76 22.92 4.68
CA ILE A 181 38.54 21.91 5.73
C ILE A 181 37.10 21.98 6.26
N GLN A 182 36.58 23.18 6.53
CA GLN A 182 35.19 23.37 6.97
C GLN A 182 34.18 22.89 5.92
N VAL A 183 34.40 23.21 4.64
CA VAL A 183 33.52 22.74 3.54
C VAL A 183 33.53 21.21 3.46
N ASN A 184 34.69 20.58 3.63
CA ASN A 184 34.76 19.11 3.67
C ASN A 184 33.98 18.53 4.85
N ASP A 185 34.11 19.08 6.05
CA ASP A 185 33.31 18.66 7.22
C ASP A 185 31.79 18.80 6.95
N LEU A 186 31.36 19.95 6.42
CA LEU A 186 29.97 20.17 6.02
C LEU A 186 29.49 19.19 4.95
N THR A 187 30.35 18.86 3.99
CA THR A 187 30.03 17.88 2.93
C THR A 187 29.81 16.49 3.54
N THR A 188 30.67 16.04 4.47
CA THR A 188 30.48 14.75 5.14
C THR A 188 29.21 14.70 5.99
N LYS A 189 28.86 15.79 6.68
CA LYS A 189 27.60 15.91 7.43
C LYS A 189 26.38 15.87 6.52
N LEU A 190 26.46 16.51 5.35
CA LEU A 190 25.40 16.48 4.35
C LEU A 190 25.17 15.06 3.83
N ASP A 191 26.24 14.34 3.50
CA ASP A 191 26.16 12.95 3.02
C ASP A 191 25.53 12.02 4.06
N GLU A 192 25.89 12.19 5.35
CA GLU A 192 25.28 11.43 6.45
C GLU A 192 23.79 11.76 6.63
N LEU A 193 23.39 13.03 6.55
CA LEU A 193 21.98 13.42 6.58
C LEU A 193 21.20 12.85 5.40
N MET A 194 21.79 12.83 4.19
CA MET A 194 21.18 12.22 3.02
C MET A 194 21.01 10.70 3.20
N ARG A 195 21.98 10.02 3.82
CA ARG A 195 21.89 8.60 4.18
C ARG A 195 20.75 8.35 5.16
N GLN A 196 20.65 9.15 6.23
CA GLN A 196 19.57 9.04 7.21
C GLN A 196 18.18 9.32 6.61
N ALA A 197 18.08 10.32 5.73
CA ALA A 197 16.84 10.61 5.01
C ALA A 197 16.41 9.42 4.15
N SER A 198 17.35 8.77 3.47
CA SER A 198 17.09 7.59 2.65
C SER A 198 16.66 6.38 3.48
N GLU A 199 17.28 6.17 4.65
CA GLU A 199 16.92 5.11 5.59
C GLU A 199 15.49 5.31 6.14
N LYS A 200 15.15 6.53 6.55
CA LYS A 200 13.80 6.86 7.03
C LYS A 200 12.74 6.76 5.93
N ASP A 201 13.06 7.16 4.70
CA ASP A 201 12.16 6.99 3.55
C ASP A 201 11.89 5.50 3.25
N SER A 202 12.93 4.66 3.35
CA SER A 202 12.78 3.21 3.23
C SER A 202 11.90 2.62 4.34
N LEU A 203 12.10 3.05 5.59
CA LEU A 203 11.26 2.63 6.72
C LEU A 203 9.81 3.06 6.55
N LEU A 204 9.58 4.30 6.10
CA LEU A 204 8.24 4.82 5.81
C LEU A 204 7.54 4.00 4.72
N LYS A 205 8.23 3.69 3.62
CA LYS A 205 7.72 2.81 2.56
C LYS A 205 7.37 1.41 3.07
N SER A 206 8.23 0.83 3.92
CA SER A 206 7.96 -0.48 4.53
C SER A 206 6.74 -0.43 5.45
N ALA A 207 6.63 0.58 6.31
CA ALA A 207 5.48 0.76 7.21
C ALA A 207 4.18 0.98 6.43
N GLN A 208 4.22 1.79 5.37
CA GLN A 208 3.08 1.99 4.48
C GLN A 208 2.64 0.68 3.82
N HIS A 209 3.59 -0.14 3.36
CA HIS A 209 3.28 -1.45 2.78
C HIS A 209 2.62 -2.38 3.80
N GLN A 210 3.17 -2.48 5.01
CA GLN A 210 2.56 -3.27 6.09
C GLN A 210 1.15 -2.79 6.47
N LEU A 211 0.94 -1.47 6.50
CA LEU A 211 -0.39 -0.89 6.74
C LEU A 211 -1.37 -1.27 5.61
N SER A 212 -0.93 -1.25 4.36
CA SER A 212 -1.77 -1.68 3.24
C SER A 212 -2.14 -3.17 3.32
N ASP A 213 -1.17 -4.04 3.67
CA ASP A 213 -1.41 -5.48 3.80
C ASP A 213 -2.38 -5.81 4.93
N THR A 214 -2.21 -5.15 6.09
CA THR A 214 -3.12 -5.30 7.23
C THR A 214 -4.51 -4.77 6.92
N LYS A 215 -4.63 -3.68 6.16
CA LYS A 215 -5.92 -3.17 5.68
C LYS A 215 -6.64 -4.17 4.76
N ILE A 216 -5.91 -4.81 3.84
CA ILE A 216 -6.48 -5.86 2.97
C ILE A 216 -6.96 -7.04 3.81
N LYS A 217 -6.12 -7.54 4.72
CA LYS A 217 -6.49 -8.65 5.63
C LYS A 217 -7.72 -8.31 6.47
N LEU A 218 -7.84 -7.06 6.94
CA LEU A 218 -9.00 -6.63 7.69
C LEU A 218 -10.28 -6.64 6.83
N ALA A 219 -10.20 -6.16 5.58
CA ALA A 219 -11.31 -6.23 4.64
C ALA A 219 -11.72 -7.69 4.35
N ASP A 220 -10.77 -8.60 4.19
CA ASP A 220 -11.06 -10.03 3.99
C ASP A 220 -11.76 -10.64 5.22
N LYS A 221 -11.32 -10.28 6.43
CA LYS A 221 -11.98 -10.70 7.68
C LYS A 221 -13.38 -10.14 7.81
N GLN A 222 -13.60 -8.88 7.42
CA GLN A 222 -14.92 -8.26 7.41
C GLN A 222 -15.86 -8.97 6.41
N ALA A 223 -15.38 -9.27 5.21
CA ALA A 223 -16.16 -10.00 4.21
C ALA A 223 -16.52 -11.43 4.69
N ALA A 224 -15.59 -12.12 5.35
CA ALA A 224 -15.84 -13.43 5.93
C ALA A 224 -16.90 -13.36 7.06
N LEU A 225 -16.83 -12.34 7.91
CA LEU A 225 -17.80 -12.11 8.98
C LEU A 225 -19.21 -11.88 8.38
N GLU A 226 -19.34 -10.95 7.44
CA GLU A 226 -20.63 -10.64 6.80
C GLU A 226 -21.24 -11.87 6.11
N LYS A 227 -20.41 -12.67 5.43
CA LYS A 227 -20.84 -13.94 4.84
C LYS A 227 -21.40 -14.89 5.90
N THR A 228 -20.66 -15.13 6.98
CA THR A 228 -21.12 -16.03 8.06
C THR A 228 -22.37 -15.51 8.75
N GLN A 229 -22.51 -14.19 8.92
CA GLN A 229 -23.71 -13.57 9.46
C GLN A 229 -24.91 -13.76 8.52
N TRP A 230 -24.71 -13.61 7.22
CA TRP A 230 -25.75 -13.85 6.22
C TRP A 230 -26.19 -15.32 6.21
N GLU A 231 -25.23 -16.25 6.28
CA GLU A 231 -25.51 -17.70 6.40
C GLU A 231 -26.25 -18.02 7.70
N ALA A 232 -25.86 -17.42 8.83
CA ALA A 232 -26.53 -17.63 10.11
C ALA A 232 -27.97 -17.07 10.11
N THR A 233 -28.19 -15.86 9.61
CA THR A 233 -29.53 -15.25 9.56
C THR A 233 -30.46 -15.98 8.60
N THR A 234 -29.96 -16.41 7.45
CA THR A 234 -30.76 -17.21 6.50
C THR A 234 -31.01 -18.63 7.01
N SER A 235 -30.06 -19.24 7.71
CA SER A 235 -30.25 -20.54 8.37
C SER A 235 -31.27 -20.44 9.51
N ASN A 236 -31.17 -19.41 10.36
CA ASN A 236 -32.10 -19.21 11.46
C ASN A 236 -33.54 -19.04 10.96
N LYS A 237 -33.73 -18.26 9.88
CA LYS A 237 -35.06 -18.11 9.24
C LYS A 237 -35.63 -19.44 8.72
N LYS A 238 -34.79 -20.34 8.20
CA LYS A 238 -35.22 -21.68 7.79
C LYS A 238 -35.62 -22.54 8.99
N ALA A 239 -34.86 -22.45 10.09
CA ALA A 239 -35.17 -23.15 11.33
C ALA A 239 -36.49 -22.65 11.95
N GLU A 240 -36.72 -21.33 11.97
CA GLU A 240 -37.99 -20.73 12.41
C GLU A 240 -39.18 -21.25 11.58
N LYS A 241 -39.02 -21.34 10.25
CA LYS A 241 -40.07 -21.90 9.38
C LYS A 241 -40.35 -23.37 9.68
N LEU A 242 -39.31 -24.18 9.88
CA LEU A 242 -39.48 -25.60 10.25
C LEU A 242 -40.15 -25.75 11.64
N GLN A 243 -39.85 -24.86 12.58
CA GLN A 243 -40.51 -24.83 13.88
C GLN A 243 -42.00 -24.52 13.75
N GLU A 244 -42.38 -23.52 12.94
CA GLU A 244 -43.78 -23.20 12.65
C GLU A 244 -44.53 -24.38 12.00
N GLU A 245 -43.89 -25.06 11.04
CA GLU A 245 -44.45 -26.26 10.40
C GLU A 245 -44.65 -27.41 11.41
N LEU A 246 -43.71 -27.59 12.36
CA LEU A 246 -43.86 -28.57 13.44
C LEU A 246 -44.98 -28.21 14.42
N ASP A 247 -45.08 -26.97 14.85
CA ASP A 247 -46.12 -26.50 15.77
C ASP A 247 -47.51 -26.65 15.13
N SER A 248 -47.65 -26.34 13.84
CA SER A 248 -48.87 -26.58 13.06
C SER A 248 -49.24 -28.07 13.04
N MET A 249 -48.28 -28.93 12.71
CA MET A 249 -48.50 -30.38 12.63
C MET A 249 -48.86 -30.98 13.99
N GLN A 250 -48.25 -30.50 15.08
CA GLN A 250 -48.61 -30.90 16.43
C GLN A 250 -50.06 -30.51 16.78
N GLY A 251 -50.50 -29.33 16.34
CA GLY A 251 -51.90 -28.91 16.43
C GLY A 251 -52.84 -29.83 15.65
N ASP A 252 -52.48 -30.19 14.42
CA ASP A 252 -53.25 -31.10 13.57
C ASP A 252 -53.34 -32.51 14.17
N ILE A 253 -52.23 -33.04 14.68
CA ILE A 253 -52.18 -34.34 15.38
C ILE A 253 -53.06 -34.30 16.63
N SER A 254 -53.03 -33.21 17.40
CA SER A 254 -53.86 -33.06 18.60
C SER A 254 -55.35 -33.02 18.26
N SER A 255 -55.72 -32.30 17.20
CA SER A 255 -57.09 -32.25 16.68
C SER A 255 -57.57 -33.63 16.22
N PHE A 256 -56.72 -34.35 15.47
CA PHE A 256 -57.01 -35.71 15.02
C PHE A 256 -57.13 -36.70 16.19
N MET A 257 -56.26 -36.59 17.19
CA MET A 257 -56.31 -37.44 18.39
C MET A 257 -57.60 -37.19 19.19
N LEU A 258 -58.04 -35.93 19.31
CA LEU A 258 -59.29 -35.59 19.97
C LEU A 258 -60.50 -36.20 19.26
N LEU A 259 -60.47 -36.23 17.91
CA LEU A 259 -61.49 -36.90 17.11
C LEU A 259 -61.53 -38.41 17.37
N LEU A 260 -60.36 -39.07 17.39
CA LEU A 260 -60.27 -40.50 17.71
C LEU A 260 -60.77 -40.78 19.14
N GLU A 261 -60.38 -39.98 20.12
CA GLU A 261 -60.85 -40.11 21.50
C GLU A 261 -62.38 -39.96 21.58
N GLY A 262 -62.94 -38.97 20.86
CA GLY A 262 -64.38 -38.82 20.69
C GLY A 262 -65.03 -40.10 20.18
N LEU A 263 -64.54 -40.67 19.08
CA LEU A 263 -65.07 -41.91 18.49
C LEU A 263 -65.00 -43.10 19.45
N THR A 264 -63.90 -43.28 20.17
CA THR A 264 -63.76 -44.40 21.14
C THR A 264 -64.72 -44.30 22.32
N LYS A 265 -65.23 -43.11 22.66
CA LYS A 265 -66.22 -42.91 23.74
C LYS A 265 -67.64 -43.27 23.33
N TYR A 266 -67.95 -43.33 22.04
CA TYR A 266 -69.29 -43.66 21.53
C TYR A 266 -69.47 -45.13 21.13
N ASP A 267 -68.39 -45.92 21.08
CA ASP A 267 -68.42 -47.34 20.66
C ASP A 267 -68.47 -48.35 21.85
N ALA A 268 -68.61 -47.85 23.08
CA ALA A 268 -68.88 -48.67 24.27
C ALA A 268 -70.40 -48.81 24.56
N VAL A 269 -71.24 -48.64 23.56
CA VAL A 269 -72.64 -49.07 23.61
C VAL A 269 -72.73 -50.38 22.86
N GLU A 270 -72.97 -51.44 23.63
CA GLU A 270 -73.24 -52.81 23.22
C GLU A 270 -74.32 -52.86 22.13
N TYR A 271 -73.93 -52.65 20.87
CA TYR A 271 -74.79 -52.92 19.72
C TYR A 271 -74.49 -54.33 19.25
N THR A 272 -75.29 -55.26 19.76
CA THR A 272 -75.51 -56.57 19.16
C THR A 272 -76.20 -56.35 17.82
N ASP A 273 -75.44 -56.20 16.73
CA ASP A 273 -76.03 -56.42 15.42
C ASP A 273 -75.07 -57.08 14.43
N ASP A 274 -75.63 -58.10 13.81
CA ASP A 274 -75.07 -59.12 12.96
C ASP A 274 -74.69 -58.54 11.58
N TYR A 275 -73.53 -57.90 11.49
CA TYR A 275 -72.94 -57.53 10.21
C TYR A 275 -71.65 -58.32 9.97
N ASP A 276 -71.75 -59.33 9.10
CA ASP A 276 -70.64 -60.04 8.44
C ASP A 276 -69.84 -59.06 7.57
N PHE A 277 -69.00 -58.24 8.22
CA PHE A 277 -67.97 -57.45 7.57
C PHE A 277 -66.88 -58.42 7.12
N LYS A 278 -67.07 -59.00 5.92
CA LYS A 278 -65.96 -59.65 5.22
C LYS A 278 -64.90 -58.58 4.95
N PRO A 279 -63.68 -58.71 5.52
CA PRO A 279 -62.62 -57.75 5.26
C PRO A 279 -62.38 -57.74 3.75
N TYR A 280 -62.46 -56.56 3.14
CA TYR A 280 -61.96 -56.36 1.78
C TYR A 280 -60.47 -56.64 1.83
N GLU A 281 -60.07 -57.79 1.29
CA GLU A 281 -58.71 -58.28 1.24
C GLU A 281 -57.90 -57.28 0.42
N PHE A 282 -57.24 -56.36 1.12
CA PHE A 282 -56.33 -55.41 0.51
C PHE A 282 -55.19 -56.25 -0.05
N SER A 283 -55.19 -56.45 -1.35
CA SER A 283 -54.16 -57.19 -2.08
C SER A 283 -52.81 -56.66 -1.61
N HIS A 284 -52.13 -57.46 -0.77
CA HIS A 284 -50.87 -57.09 -0.18
C HIS A 284 -49.93 -56.62 -1.29
N ALA A 285 -49.40 -55.40 -1.14
CA ALA A 285 -48.25 -54.99 -1.93
C ALA A 285 -47.18 -56.08 -1.75
N PRO A 286 -46.51 -56.54 -2.81
CA PRO A 286 -45.50 -57.59 -2.70
C PRO A 286 -44.51 -57.24 -1.60
N SER A 287 -44.30 -58.16 -0.67
CA SER A 287 -43.30 -58.00 0.38
C SER A 287 -41.95 -57.75 -0.27
N ILE A 288 -41.37 -56.58 -0.01
CA ILE A 288 -40.05 -56.19 -0.54
C ILE A 288 -38.93 -56.91 0.24
N ASP A 289 -39.26 -57.59 1.34
CA ASP A 289 -38.30 -58.23 2.25
C ASP A 289 -37.60 -59.48 1.69
N ASP A 290 -38.03 -60.02 0.54
CA ASP A 290 -37.40 -61.18 -0.11
C ASP A 290 -36.33 -60.82 -1.16
N LEU A 291 -35.96 -59.54 -1.30
CA LEU A 291 -34.99 -59.08 -2.30
C LEU A 291 -33.54 -59.25 -1.80
N ASP A 292 -32.70 -59.94 -2.58
CA ASP A 292 -31.28 -60.10 -2.23
C ASP A 292 -30.52 -58.74 -2.29
N GLU A 293 -29.44 -58.60 -1.52
CA GLU A 293 -28.64 -57.35 -1.42
C GLU A 293 -28.13 -56.88 -2.80
N MET A 294 -27.83 -57.83 -3.70
CA MET A 294 -27.34 -57.53 -5.05
C MET A 294 -28.45 -56.97 -5.95
N GLU A 295 -29.67 -57.46 -5.81
CA GLU A 295 -30.87 -57.03 -6.53
C GLU A 295 -31.37 -55.69 -5.98
N MET A 296 -31.24 -55.46 -4.67
CA MET A 296 -31.44 -54.15 -4.05
C MET A 296 -30.48 -53.11 -4.63
N GLN A 297 -29.20 -53.44 -4.77
CA GLN A 297 -28.22 -52.55 -5.40
C GLN A 297 -28.56 -52.27 -6.87
N LYS A 298 -28.91 -53.30 -7.66
CA LYS A 298 -29.30 -53.14 -9.07
C LYS A 298 -30.55 -52.28 -9.25
N MET A 299 -31.52 -52.40 -8.36
CA MET A 299 -32.72 -51.57 -8.35
C MET A 299 -32.40 -50.11 -8.03
N GLU A 300 -31.51 -49.85 -7.06
CA GLU A 300 -31.09 -48.48 -6.74
C GLU A 300 -30.26 -47.85 -7.87
N GLU A 301 -29.42 -48.63 -8.56
CA GLU A 301 -28.73 -48.19 -9.78
C GLU A 301 -29.71 -47.85 -10.90
N ALA A 302 -30.73 -48.69 -11.13
CA ALA A 302 -31.80 -48.43 -12.10
C ALA A 302 -32.61 -47.17 -11.74
N ARG A 303 -32.86 -46.93 -10.44
CA ARG A 303 -33.54 -45.73 -9.95
C ARG A 303 -32.70 -44.48 -10.22
N LYS A 304 -31.41 -44.51 -9.91
CA LYS A 304 -30.47 -43.41 -10.20
C LYS A 304 -30.39 -43.11 -11.71
N ALA A 305 -30.32 -44.16 -12.54
CA ALA A 305 -30.32 -44.01 -13.99
C ALA A 305 -31.60 -43.35 -14.50
N TYR A 306 -32.78 -43.78 -14.02
CA TYR A 306 -34.06 -43.17 -14.35
C TYR A 306 -34.11 -41.67 -13.99
N ILE A 307 -33.68 -41.31 -12.78
CA ILE A 307 -33.64 -39.90 -12.34
C ILE A 307 -32.72 -39.08 -13.24
N ALA A 308 -31.55 -39.60 -13.60
CA ALA A 308 -30.60 -38.92 -14.47
C ALA A 308 -31.18 -38.68 -15.88
N VAL A 309 -31.76 -39.70 -16.51
CA VAL A 309 -32.34 -39.55 -17.86
C VAL A 309 -33.60 -38.69 -17.86
N VAL A 310 -34.39 -38.68 -16.78
CA VAL A 310 -35.52 -37.76 -16.61
C VAL A 310 -35.05 -36.32 -16.48
N GLY A 311 -33.92 -36.07 -15.80
CA GLY A 311 -33.28 -34.75 -15.79
C GLY A 311 -32.90 -34.30 -17.20
N VAL A 312 -32.21 -35.16 -17.96
CA VAL A 312 -31.83 -34.88 -19.35
C VAL A 312 -33.04 -34.66 -20.25
N ALA A 313 -34.10 -35.46 -20.11
CA ALA A 313 -35.34 -35.31 -20.89
C ALA A 313 -36.08 -34.01 -20.57
N LYS A 314 -36.04 -33.54 -19.31
CA LYS A 314 -36.60 -32.24 -18.93
C LYS A 314 -35.83 -31.07 -19.54
N ASP A 315 -34.51 -31.20 -19.66
CA ASP A 315 -33.65 -30.16 -20.20
C ASP A 315 -33.72 -30.08 -21.74
N LYS A 316 -33.71 -31.23 -22.43
CA LYS A 316 -33.62 -31.28 -23.90
C LYS A 316 -34.97 -31.38 -24.61
N GLN A 317 -35.99 -31.98 -23.98
CA GLN A 317 -37.35 -32.16 -24.51
C GLN A 317 -37.41 -32.73 -25.95
N ASP A 318 -36.43 -33.54 -26.32
CA ASP A 318 -36.35 -34.26 -27.60
C ASP A 318 -36.92 -35.68 -27.46
N ASP A 319 -37.43 -36.22 -28.57
CA ASP A 319 -38.07 -37.54 -28.63
C ASP A 319 -37.13 -38.66 -28.17
N GLU A 320 -35.83 -38.53 -28.43
CA GLU A 320 -34.81 -39.50 -28.01
C GLU A 320 -34.65 -39.53 -26.48
N SER A 321 -34.60 -38.37 -25.82
CA SER A 321 -34.51 -38.31 -24.35
C SER A 321 -35.82 -38.75 -23.68
N LEU A 322 -36.98 -38.45 -24.28
CA LEU A 322 -38.28 -38.95 -23.82
C LEU A 322 -38.36 -40.48 -23.93
N ALA A 323 -37.90 -41.06 -25.04
CA ALA A 323 -37.82 -42.50 -25.22
C ALA A 323 -36.86 -43.16 -24.21
N ALA A 324 -35.69 -42.55 -23.97
CA ALA A 324 -34.73 -43.01 -22.97
C ALA A 324 -35.32 -43.00 -21.55
N ALA A 325 -36.06 -41.95 -21.18
CA ALA A 325 -36.75 -41.86 -19.90
C ALA A 325 -37.86 -42.93 -19.75
N SER A 326 -38.60 -43.20 -20.82
CA SER A 326 -39.61 -44.27 -20.84
C SER A 326 -38.97 -45.66 -20.66
N ASN A 327 -37.87 -45.93 -21.37
CA ASN A 327 -37.15 -47.20 -21.26
C ASN A 327 -36.54 -47.39 -19.86
N ALA A 328 -35.96 -46.35 -19.27
CA ALA A 328 -35.44 -46.41 -17.89
C ALA A 328 -36.55 -46.64 -16.87
N ARG A 329 -37.75 -46.08 -17.08
CA ARG A 329 -38.93 -46.35 -16.26
C ARG A 329 -39.39 -47.82 -16.36
N LEU A 330 -39.43 -48.38 -17.56
CA LEU A 330 -39.77 -49.79 -17.77
C LEU A 330 -38.73 -50.71 -17.10
N HIS A 331 -37.45 -50.37 -17.21
CA HIS A 331 -36.38 -51.10 -16.53
C HIS A 331 -36.55 -51.08 -15.01
N LEU A 332 -36.87 -49.92 -14.42
CA LEU A 332 -37.15 -49.82 -12.98
C LEU A 332 -38.40 -50.60 -12.57
N GLN A 333 -39.47 -50.55 -13.36
CA GLN A 333 -40.69 -51.31 -13.13
C GLN A 333 -40.45 -52.83 -13.18
N SER A 334 -39.47 -53.30 -13.97
CA SER A 334 -39.17 -54.72 -14.05
C SER A 334 -38.77 -55.31 -12.68
N PHE A 335 -38.09 -54.56 -11.81
CA PHE A 335 -37.74 -55.01 -10.46
C PHE A 335 -38.96 -55.12 -9.54
N VAL A 336 -39.96 -54.25 -9.72
CA VAL A 336 -41.20 -54.23 -8.91
C VAL A 336 -42.17 -55.34 -9.31
N PHE A 337 -42.19 -55.74 -10.59
CA PHE A 337 -43.10 -56.77 -11.10
C PHE A 337 -42.48 -58.17 -11.20
N LYS A 338 -41.15 -58.31 -11.10
CA LYS A 338 -40.44 -59.60 -11.14
C LYS A 338 -40.66 -60.46 -9.90
N SER A 339 -41.02 -59.86 -8.77
CA SER A 339 -41.40 -60.54 -7.52
C SER A 339 -42.69 -61.38 -7.59
N LYS A 340 -43.33 -61.49 -8.77
CA LYS A 340 -44.56 -62.28 -8.98
C LYS A 340 -44.35 -63.66 -9.64
N ASN A 341 -43.13 -64.17 -9.76
CA ASN A 341 -42.88 -65.44 -10.47
C ASN A 341 -42.09 -66.49 -9.64
N PHE A 342 -42.74 -67.12 -8.66
CA PHE A 342 -42.52 -68.50 -8.17
C PHE A 342 -43.74 -68.86 -7.29
N SER A 343 -44.48 -69.96 -7.38
CA SER A 343 -44.51 -71.18 -8.20
C SER A 343 -45.93 -71.79 -8.06
N LEU A 344 -46.50 -72.31 -9.16
CA LEU A 344 -47.70 -73.15 -9.15
C LEU A 344 -47.34 -74.61 -8.86
#